data_AF-A0A1Y1NKF5-F1
#
_entry.id   AF-A0A1Y1NKF5-F1
#
_cell.length_a   1.000
_cell.length_b   1.000
_cell.length_c   1.000
_cell.angle_alpha   90.00
_cell.angle_beta   90.00
_cell.angle_gamma   90.00
#
_symmetry.space_group_name_H-M   'P 1'
#
loop_
_entity.id
_entity.type
_entity.pdbx_description
1 polymer ?
#
loop_
_entity_poly.entity_id
_entity_poly.type
_entity_poly.pdbx_seq_one_letter_code
_entity_poly.pdbx_strand_id
1 'polypeptide(L)'
;MGGVLRDALSEFWQDFYEKCTLGTTMKVPYIRHDFGEIQWKAVARIVVFGWKSQKYFPIRIAPIFMLSCLGYDSPEEKSLIPNFLKYISESECELLKNAVDNFDDTNKDDLLEILSGFDTKWLPSKDNIKQLIIDIAHKEIIQKPSFVAKCIRPHLESVITKDDLEKIYGDLEPTTKNILGKIEIKKDLIMTANM
;
A
#
# COMPACT_ATOMS: atom_id res chain seq x y z
N MET A 1 2.12 23.58 -18.53
CA MET A 1 1.08 22.82 -19.25
C MET A 1 1.16 21.36 -18.80
N GLY A 2 0.31 20.93 -17.86
CA GLY A 2 0.39 19.57 -17.28
C GLY A 2 -0.76 19.18 -16.36
N GLY A 3 -1.72 20.08 -16.10
CA GLY A 3 -2.88 19.83 -15.25
C GLY A 3 -3.77 18.72 -15.80
N VAL A 4 -4.30 18.87 -17.02
CA VAL A 4 -5.23 17.91 -17.64
C VAL A 4 -4.73 16.47 -17.62
N LEU A 5 -3.44 16.22 -17.90
CA LEU A 5 -2.88 14.88 -17.88
C LEU A 5 -2.77 14.31 -16.45
N ARG A 6 -2.41 15.15 -15.47
CA ARG A 6 -2.40 14.76 -14.05
C ARG A 6 -3.81 14.49 -13.53
N ASP A 7 -4.79 15.26 -14.00
CA ASP A 7 -6.19 15.07 -13.65
C ASP A 7 -6.69 13.72 -14.19
N ALA A 8 -6.42 13.43 -15.47
CA ALA A 8 -6.78 12.14 -16.08
C ALA A 8 -6.07 10.95 -15.40
N LEU A 9 -4.79 11.09 -15.04
CA LEU A 9 -4.09 10.06 -14.26
C LEU A 9 -4.73 9.88 -12.89
N SER A 10 -5.06 10.98 -12.20
CA SER A 10 -5.66 10.92 -10.87
C SER A 10 -7.04 10.27 -10.91
N GLU A 11 -7.87 10.62 -11.88
CA GLU A 11 -9.18 10.00 -12.11
C GLU A 11 -9.04 8.51 -12.40
N PHE A 12 -8.14 8.11 -13.30
CA PHE A 12 -7.84 6.70 -13.57
C PHE A 12 -7.48 5.94 -12.30
N TRP A 13 -6.60 6.51 -11.45
CA TRP A 13 -6.16 5.82 -10.24
C TRP A 13 -7.25 5.72 -9.19
N GLN A 14 -8.12 6.73 -9.03
CA GLN A 14 -9.27 6.61 -8.12
C GLN A 14 -10.19 5.46 -8.55
N ASP A 15 -10.57 5.44 -9.83
CA ASP A 15 -11.37 4.37 -10.40
C ASP A 15 -10.71 2.98 -10.24
N PHE A 16 -9.40 2.90 -10.47
CA PHE A 16 -8.64 1.69 -10.28
C PHE A 16 -8.62 1.23 -8.81
N TYR A 17 -8.45 2.15 -7.86
CA TYR A 17 -8.46 1.81 -6.43
C TYR A 17 -9.81 1.31 -5.94
N GLU A 18 -10.90 1.80 -6.53
CA GLU A 18 -12.24 1.37 -6.16
C GLU A 18 -12.62 0.04 -6.81
N LYS A 19 -12.28 -0.13 -8.09
CA LYS A 19 -12.76 -1.26 -8.89
C LYS A 19 -11.80 -2.43 -8.91
N CYS A 20 -10.49 -2.18 -8.89
CA CYS A 20 -9.47 -3.20 -9.20
C CYS A 20 -8.60 -3.60 -8.02
N THR A 21 -8.85 -3.04 -6.82
CA THR A 21 -8.05 -3.31 -5.63
C THR A 21 -8.92 -3.60 -4.40
N LEU A 22 -8.37 -4.35 -3.46
CA LEU A 22 -8.91 -4.54 -2.13
C LEU A 22 -8.14 -3.71 -1.10
N GLY A 23 -8.72 -3.58 0.09
CA GLY A 23 -8.15 -2.88 1.23
C GLY A 23 -8.64 -1.45 1.40
N THR A 24 -8.17 -0.78 2.45
CA THR A 24 -8.65 0.54 2.88
C THR A 24 -7.68 1.67 2.53
N THR A 25 -6.76 2.00 3.44
CA THR A 25 -5.74 3.04 3.29
C THR A 25 -4.73 2.61 2.25
N MET A 26 -4.19 1.41 2.43
CA MET A 26 -3.36 0.73 1.43
C MET A 26 -4.23 -0.20 0.60
N LYS A 27 -3.95 -0.20 -0.70
CA LYS A 27 -4.67 -0.92 -1.73
C LYS A 27 -3.79 -2.01 -2.33
N VAL A 28 -4.37 -3.16 -2.61
CA VAL A 28 -3.69 -4.28 -3.28
C VAL A 28 -4.54 -4.73 -4.45
N PRO A 29 -4.00 -4.79 -5.69
CA PRO A 29 -4.73 -5.34 -6.82
C PRO A 29 -5.18 -6.76 -6.54
N TYR A 30 -6.41 -7.13 -6.90
CA TYR A 30 -6.89 -8.50 -6.72
C TYR A 30 -7.18 -9.14 -8.08
N ILE A 31 -7.14 -10.47 -8.12
CA ILE A 31 -7.44 -11.22 -9.35
C ILE A 31 -8.92 -11.04 -9.69
N ARG A 32 -9.18 -10.57 -10.90
CA ARG A 32 -10.53 -10.44 -11.45
C ARG A 32 -10.71 -11.39 -12.63
N HIS A 33 -11.93 -11.88 -12.80
CA HIS A 33 -12.29 -12.78 -13.91
C HIS A 33 -12.26 -12.07 -15.27
N ASP A 34 -12.44 -10.75 -15.30
CA ASP A 34 -12.45 -9.91 -16.49
C ASP A 34 -11.10 -9.21 -16.77
N PHE A 35 -10.10 -9.38 -15.91
CA PHE A 35 -8.74 -8.85 -16.09
C PHE A 35 -7.73 -9.97 -16.28
N GLY A 36 -7.30 -10.14 -17.54
CA GLY A 36 -6.18 -11.01 -17.88
C GLY A 36 -4.86 -10.27 -17.96
N GLU A 37 -3.86 -10.96 -18.49
CA GLU A 37 -2.50 -10.45 -18.68
C GLU A 37 -2.45 -9.11 -19.45
N ILE A 38 -3.29 -8.96 -20.49
CA ILE A 38 -3.34 -7.76 -21.32
C ILE A 38 -3.71 -6.53 -20.50
N GLN A 39 -4.74 -6.64 -19.65
CA GLN A 39 -5.22 -5.56 -18.80
C GLN A 39 -4.18 -5.19 -17.74
N TRP A 40 -3.59 -6.18 -17.05
CA TRP A 40 -2.58 -5.91 -16.03
C TRP A 40 -1.30 -5.30 -16.60
N LYS A 41 -0.87 -5.74 -17.80
CA LYS A 41 0.23 -5.09 -18.54
C LYS A 41 -0.13 -3.66 -18.95
N ALA A 42 -1.39 -3.38 -19.28
CA ALA A 42 -1.84 -2.01 -19.56
C ALA A 42 -1.73 -1.12 -18.32
N VAL A 43 -2.16 -1.60 -17.16
CA VAL A 43 -1.98 -0.90 -15.87
C VAL A 43 -0.50 -0.61 -15.63
N ALA A 44 0.38 -1.60 -15.84
CA ALA A 44 1.82 -1.42 -15.68
C ALA A 44 2.39 -0.33 -16.61
N ARG A 45 1.94 -0.28 -17.87
CA ARG A 45 2.31 0.80 -18.81
C ARG A 45 1.83 2.17 -18.32
N ILE A 46 0.66 2.25 -17.70
CA ILE A 46 0.14 3.51 -17.13
C ILE A 46 0.99 3.96 -15.94
N VAL A 47 1.43 3.04 -15.05
CA VAL A 47 2.39 3.37 -13.98
C VAL A 47 3.68 3.96 -14.56
N VAL A 48 4.28 3.27 -15.53
CA VAL A 48 5.52 3.70 -16.19
C VAL A 48 5.34 5.05 -16.88
N PHE A 49 4.24 5.23 -17.61
CA PHE A 49 3.92 6.47 -18.29
C PHE A 49 3.76 7.62 -17.30
N GLY A 50 2.96 7.44 -16.24
CA GLY A 50 2.74 8.45 -15.20
C GLY A 50 4.05 8.85 -14.51
N TRP A 51 4.89 7.87 -14.20
CA TRP A 51 6.19 8.12 -13.57
C TRP A 51 7.15 8.89 -14.49
N LYS A 52 7.31 8.45 -15.75
CA LYS A 52 8.22 9.09 -16.71
C LYS A 52 7.75 10.49 -17.12
N SER A 53 6.44 10.66 -17.35
CA SER A 53 5.89 11.90 -17.92
C SER A 53 5.56 12.96 -16.86
N GLN A 54 5.05 12.56 -15.70
CA GLN A 54 4.51 13.49 -14.70
C GLN A 54 5.11 13.30 -13.30
N LYS A 55 6.06 12.37 -13.11
CA LYS A 55 6.50 11.94 -11.77
C LYS A 55 5.31 11.56 -10.88
N TYR A 56 4.28 10.99 -11.49
CA TYR A 56 3.07 10.53 -10.84
C TYR A 56 3.20 9.03 -10.56
N PHE A 57 2.98 8.62 -9.31
CA PHE A 57 3.06 7.22 -8.90
C PHE A 57 1.80 6.83 -8.09
N PRO A 58 1.27 5.60 -8.23
CA PRO A 58 0.07 5.18 -7.53
C PRO A 58 0.34 4.85 -6.06
N ILE A 59 0.58 5.88 -5.24
CA ILE A 59 1.06 5.78 -3.87
C ILE A 59 0.13 5.07 -2.86
N ARG A 60 -1.14 4.84 -3.21
CA ARG A 60 -2.04 4.04 -2.35
C ARG A 60 -1.83 2.54 -2.52
N ILE A 61 -1.13 2.09 -3.57
CA ILE A 61 -0.79 0.67 -3.69
C ILE A 61 0.21 0.31 -2.59
N ALA A 62 0.05 -0.84 -1.95
CA ALA A 62 0.92 -1.23 -0.85
C ALA A 62 2.40 -1.31 -1.32
N PRO A 63 3.37 -0.67 -0.62
CA PRO A 63 4.78 -0.70 -1.01
C PRO A 63 5.35 -2.11 -1.10
N ILE A 64 4.96 -3.01 -0.20
CA ILE A 64 5.42 -4.42 -0.24
C ILE A 64 4.91 -5.18 -1.48
N PHE A 65 3.74 -4.81 -2.03
CA PHE A 65 3.28 -5.33 -3.32
C PHE A 65 4.05 -4.73 -4.49
N MET A 66 4.39 -3.43 -4.44
CA MET A 66 5.23 -2.84 -5.50
C MET A 66 6.66 -3.40 -5.49
N LEU A 67 7.18 -3.75 -4.30
CA LEU A 67 8.44 -4.47 -4.16
C LEU A 67 8.37 -5.90 -4.74
N SER A 68 7.26 -6.63 -4.55
CA SER A 68 7.06 -7.94 -5.19
C SER A 68 6.96 -7.83 -6.72
N CYS A 69 6.39 -6.73 -7.22
CA CYS A 69 6.43 -6.39 -8.65
C CYS A 69 7.88 -6.17 -9.16
N LEU A 70 8.86 -5.88 -8.30
CA LEU A 70 10.28 -5.80 -8.66
C LEU A 70 11.06 -7.09 -8.36
N GLY A 71 10.39 -8.17 -7.95
CA GLY A 71 11.05 -9.45 -7.62
C GLY A 71 11.41 -9.63 -6.15
N TYR A 72 11.07 -8.69 -5.27
CA TYR A 72 11.28 -8.82 -3.83
C TYR A 72 10.05 -9.46 -3.16
N ASP A 73 9.82 -10.74 -3.43
CA ASP A 73 8.62 -11.48 -3.01
C ASP A 73 8.66 -11.95 -1.52
N SER A 74 9.78 -11.72 -0.83
CA SER A 74 10.00 -12.09 0.58
C SER A 74 10.30 -10.86 1.45
N PRO A 75 9.32 -9.97 1.70
CA PRO A 75 9.51 -8.82 2.56
C PRO A 75 9.78 -9.24 4.01
N GLU A 76 10.57 -8.43 4.72
CA GLU A 76 10.86 -8.63 6.15
C GLU A 76 9.57 -8.48 6.99
N GLU A 77 9.44 -9.25 8.07
CA GLU A 77 8.24 -9.25 8.94
C GLU A 77 7.86 -7.85 9.45
N LYS A 78 8.87 -7.04 9.81
CA LYS A 78 8.69 -5.66 10.27
C LYS A 78 8.01 -4.76 9.22
N SER A 79 8.02 -5.16 7.95
CA SER A 79 7.36 -4.46 6.85
C SER A 79 5.98 -5.04 6.54
N LEU A 80 5.74 -6.33 6.79
CA LEU A 80 4.47 -7.00 6.51
C LEU A 80 3.33 -6.49 7.40
N ILE A 81 3.52 -6.54 8.73
CA ILE A 81 2.46 -6.17 9.68
C ILE A 81 1.98 -4.73 9.46
N PRO A 82 2.84 -3.69 9.40
CA PRO A 82 2.37 -2.32 9.22
C PRO A 82 1.63 -2.09 7.90
N ASN A 83 1.98 -2.81 6.84
CA ASN A 83 1.27 -2.73 5.57
C ASN A 83 -0.10 -3.41 5.65
N PHE A 84 -0.17 -4.56 6.31
CA PHE A 84 -1.43 -5.29 6.50
C PHE A 84 -2.41 -4.54 7.39
N LEU A 85 -1.93 -3.92 8.47
CA LEU A 85 -2.75 -3.08 9.35
C LEU A 85 -3.32 -1.83 8.64
N LYS A 86 -2.68 -1.37 7.55
CA LYS A 86 -3.20 -0.31 6.67
C LYS A 86 -4.09 -0.83 5.53
N TYR A 87 -4.09 -2.14 5.29
CA TYR A 87 -4.90 -2.80 4.26
C TYR A 87 -6.30 -3.12 4.80
N ILE A 88 -6.40 -3.56 6.05
CA ILE A 88 -7.68 -3.90 6.71
C ILE A 88 -8.42 -2.66 7.23
N SER A 89 -9.65 -2.82 7.71
CA SER A 89 -10.42 -1.74 8.33
C SER A 89 -9.81 -1.29 9.67
N GLU A 90 -10.17 -0.08 10.10
CA GLU A 90 -9.67 0.50 11.36
C GLU A 90 -10.07 -0.36 12.57
N SER A 91 -11.31 -0.84 12.63
CA SER A 91 -11.79 -1.74 13.68
C SER A 91 -11.01 -3.07 13.71
N GLU A 92 -10.74 -3.67 12.54
CA GLU A 92 -9.94 -4.89 12.47
C GLU A 92 -8.49 -4.63 12.91
N CYS A 93 -7.92 -3.49 12.50
CA CYS A 93 -6.58 -3.07 12.88
C CYS A 93 -6.43 -2.90 14.39
N GLU A 94 -7.38 -2.23 15.04
CA GLU A 94 -7.39 -2.06 16.50
C GLU A 94 -7.49 -3.41 17.22
N LEU A 95 -8.40 -4.29 16.77
CA LEU A 95 -8.57 -5.60 17.39
C LEU A 95 -7.31 -6.47 17.25
N LEU A 96 -6.71 -6.52 16.06
CA LEU A 96 -5.50 -7.32 15.82
C LEU A 96 -4.29 -6.79 16.59
N LYS A 97 -4.14 -5.46 16.72
CA LYS A 97 -3.11 -4.88 17.59
C LYS A 97 -3.31 -5.28 19.05
N ASN A 98 -4.55 -5.16 19.56
CA ASN A 98 -4.85 -5.56 20.93
C ASN A 98 -4.66 -7.07 21.13
N ALA A 99 -4.97 -7.90 20.13
CA ALA A 99 -4.73 -9.34 20.20
C ALA A 99 -3.24 -9.69 20.33
N VAL A 100 -2.36 -8.92 19.69
CA VAL A 100 -0.90 -9.12 19.79
C VAL A 100 -0.38 -8.69 21.17
N ASP A 101 -0.87 -7.58 21.70
CA ASP A 101 -0.36 -7.01 22.95
C ASP A 101 -1.01 -7.61 24.21
N ASN A 102 -2.33 -7.84 24.17
CA ASN A 102 -3.19 -8.25 25.27
C ASN A 102 -4.16 -9.37 24.84
N PHE A 103 -3.61 -10.50 24.37
CA PHE A 103 -4.40 -11.61 23.84
C PHE A 103 -5.51 -12.10 24.78
N ASP A 104 -5.21 -12.22 26.08
CA ASP A 104 -6.11 -12.79 27.08
C ASP A 104 -7.36 -11.91 27.32
N ASP A 105 -7.21 -10.59 27.15
CA ASP A 105 -8.28 -9.58 27.33
C ASP A 105 -9.00 -9.23 26.02
N THR A 106 -8.56 -9.79 24.89
CA THR A 106 -9.16 -9.54 23.58
C THR A 106 -10.46 -10.32 23.40
N ASN A 107 -11.47 -9.71 22.78
CA ASN A 107 -12.70 -10.42 22.42
C ASN A 107 -12.39 -11.53 21.41
N LYS A 108 -12.54 -12.79 21.86
CA LYS A 108 -12.18 -13.98 21.07
C LYS A 108 -13.17 -14.24 19.94
N ASP A 109 -14.44 -13.91 20.12
CA ASP A 109 -15.46 -14.14 19.09
C ASP A 109 -15.22 -13.21 17.90
N ASP A 110 -15.02 -11.92 18.16
CA ASP A 110 -14.67 -10.93 17.14
C ASP A 110 -13.33 -11.28 16.46
N LEU A 111 -12.33 -11.72 17.24
CA LEU A 111 -11.03 -12.12 16.69
C LEU A 111 -11.17 -13.32 15.74
N LEU A 112 -11.96 -14.33 16.12
CA LEU A 112 -12.22 -15.50 15.29
C LEU A 112 -13.01 -15.14 14.03
N GLU A 113 -13.95 -14.21 14.11
CA GLU A 113 -14.71 -13.72 12.95
C GLU A 113 -13.77 -13.10 11.91
N ILE A 114 -12.90 -12.18 12.33
CA ILE A 114 -11.91 -11.53 11.44
C ILE A 114 -10.98 -12.57 10.82
N LEU A 115 -10.38 -13.44 11.64
CA LEU A 115 -9.42 -14.44 11.16
C LEU A 115 -10.09 -15.47 10.23
N SER A 116 -11.36 -15.77 10.44
CA SER A 116 -12.15 -16.63 9.53
C SER A 116 -12.38 -15.95 8.18
N GLY A 117 -12.58 -14.63 8.16
CA GLY A 117 -12.67 -13.83 6.93
C GLY A 117 -11.41 -13.90 6.05
N PHE A 118 -10.26 -14.20 6.66
CA PHE A 118 -9.01 -14.48 5.95
C PHE A 118 -8.75 -15.97 5.71
N ASP A 119 -9.75 -16.85 5.78
CA ASP A 119 -9.62 -18.30 5.55
C ASP A 119 -8.55 -18.98 6.42
N THR A 120 -8.28 -18.46 7.61
CA THR A 120 -7.30 -19.07 8.53
C THR A 120 -7.77 -20.46 8.96
N LYS A 121 -6.82 -21.39 9.13
CA LYS A 121 -7.08 -22.76 9.62
C LYS A 121 -6.53 -23.02 11.01
N TRP A 122 -5.81 -22.06 11.56
CA TRP A 122 -5.16 -22.18 12.86
C TRP A 122 -5.95 -21.40 13.90
N LEU A 123 -6.13 -22.00 15.08
CA LEU A 123 -6.74 -21.29 16.19
C LEU A 123 -5.73 -20.28 16.76
N PRO A 124 -6.14 -19.02 16.95
CA PRO A 124 -5.26 -18.02 17.52
C PRO A 124 -4.96 -18.34 19.00
N SER A 125 -3.71 -18.10 19.38
CA SER A 125 -3.21 -18.17 20.75
C SER A 125 -2.23 -17.02 20.99
N LYS A 126 -1.94 -16.75 22.27
CA LYS A 126 -0.92 -15.78 22.68
C LYS A 126 0.44 -16.02 22.01
N ASP A 127 0.80 -17.28 21.80
CA ASP A 127 2.10 -17.66 21.24
C ASP A 127 2.14 -17.53 19.71
N ASN A 128 1.00 -17.63 19.02
CA ASN A 128 0.97 -17.72 17.56
C ASN A 128 0.32 -16.51 16.86
N ILE A 129 -0.40 -15.63 17.57
CA ILE A 129 -1.21 -14.57 16.96
C ILE A 129 -0.39 -13.66 16.05
N LYS A 130 0.82 -13.30 16.46
CA LYS A 130 1.72 -12.47 15.67
C LYS A 130 2.12 -13.17 14.37
N GLN A 131 2.50 -14.45 14.45
CA GLN A 131 2.87 -15.22 13.26
C GLN A 131 1.68 -15.40 12.32
N LEU A 132 0.49 -15.66 12.88
CA LEU A 132 -0.73 -15.79 12.10
C LEU A 132 -1.01 -14.51 11.29
N ILE A 133 -0.85 -13.33 11.89
CA ILE A 133 -0.99 -12.05 11.18
C ILE A 133 0.06 -11.89 10.08
N ILE A 134 1.31 -12.30 10.31
CA ILE A 134 2.38 -12.27 9.30
C ILE A 134 2.02 -13.16 8.10
N ASP A 135 1.55 -14.38 8.37
CA ASP A 135 1.19 -15.35 7.33
C ASP A 135 -0.01 -14.86 6.51
N ILE A 136 -1.03 -14.29 7.17
CA ILE A 136 -2.16 -13.65 6.50
C ILE A 136 -1.67 -12.48 5.63
N ALA A 137 -0.84 -11.59 6.18
CA ALA A 137 -0.31 -10.44 5.46
C ALA A 137 0.44 -10.86 4.19
N HIS A 138 1.30 -11.87 4.29
CA HIS A 138 2.04 -12.41 3.13
C HIS A 138 1.08 -13.00 2.09
N LYS A 139 0.10 -13.79 2.54
CA LYS A 139 -0.91 -14.39 1.65
C LYS A 139 -1.72 -13.34 0.91
N GLU A 140 -2.31 -12.37 1.63
CA GLU A 140 -3.21 -11.37 1.04
C GLU A 140 -2.50 -10.37 0.16
N ILE A 141 -1.30 -9.90 0.56
CA ILE A 141 -0.64 -8.78 -0.11
C ILE A 141 0.37 -9.24 -1.17
N ILE A 142 0.92 -10.45 -1.04
CA ILE A 142 1.98 -10.96 -1.92
C ILE A 142 1.51 -12.16 -2.74
N GLN A 143 1.01 -13.22 -2.09
CA GLN A 143 0.73 -14.48 -2.77
C GLN A 143 -0.51 -14.40 -3.67
N LYS A 144 -1.65 -13.95 -3.14
CA LYS A 144 -2.91 -13.81 -3.89
C LYS A 144 -2.75 -12.94 -5.14
N PRO A 145 -2.10 -11.76 -5.10
CA PRO A 145 -1.96 -10.92 -6.28
C PRO A 145 -0.72 -11.24 -7.13
N SER A 146 -0.05 -12.37 -6.90
CA SER A 146 1.22 -12.71 -7.57
C SER A 146 1.13 -12.77 -9.10
N PHE A 147 -0.02 -13.16 -9.67
CA PHE A 147 -0.25 -13.10 -11.12
C PHE A 147 -0.17 -11.65 -11.64
N VAL A 148 -0.78 -10.71 -10.91
CA VAL A 148 -0.75 -9.28 -11.26
C VAL A 148 0.68 -8.75 -11.16
N ALA A 149 1.39 -9.09 -10.08
CA ALA A 149 2.79 -8.70 -9.89
C ALA A 149 3.69 -9.19 -11.04
N LYS A 150 3.50 -10.44 -11.50
CA LYS A 150 4.21 -11.01 -12.66
C LYS A 150 3.91 -10.28 -13.97
N CYS A 151 2.67 -9.81 -14.16
CA CYS A 151 2.31 -9.02 -15.34
C CYS A 151 2.94 -7.62 -15.32
N ILE A 152 3.06 -7.01 -14.13
CA ILE A 152 3.62 -5.67 -13.94
C ILE A 152 5.15 -5.67 -14.05
N ARG A 153 5.81 -6.69 -13.50
CA ARG A 153 7.27 -6.77 -13.32
C ARG A 153 8.10 -6.37 -14.54
N PRO A 154 7.90 -6.95 -15.75
CA PRO A 154 8.77 -6.67 -16.90
C PRO A 154 8.71 -5.21 -17.36
N HIS A 155 7.67 -4.46 -16.96
CA HIS A 155 7.51 -3.06 -17.33
C HIS A 155 8.10 -2.16 -16.24
N LEU A 156 7.88 -2.50 -14.96
CA LEU A 156 8.29 -1.69 -13.82
C LEU A 156 9.80 -1.76 -13.57
N GLU A 157 10.39 -2.96 -13.63
CA GLU A 157 11.82 -3.20 -13.31
C GLU A 157 12.78 -2.46 -14.25
N SER A 158 12.31 -2.14 -15.47
CA SER A 158 13.09 -1.38 -16.46
C SER A 158 13.13 0.13 -16.19
N VAL A 159 12.37 0.62 -15.21
CA VAL A 159 12.13 2.07 -15.01
C VAL A 159 12.29 2.52 -13.56
N ILE A 160 12.03 1.64 -12.60
CA ILE A 160 12.02 1.97 -11.17
C ILE A 160 12.84 0.93 -10.43
N THR A 161 13.78 1.40 -9.61
CA THR A 161 14.58 0.56 -8.73
C THR A 161 13.92 0.38 -7.36
N LYS A 162 14.47 -0.52 -6.55
CA LYS A 162 14.08 -0.66 -5.14
C LYS A 162 14.25 0.67 -4.37
N ASP A 163 15.39 1.33 -4.55
CA ASP A 163 15.72 2.59 -3.87
C ASP A 163 14.76 3.71 -4.28
N ASP A 164 14.36 3.75 -5.56
CA ASP A 164 13.32 4.68 -6.03
C ASP A 164 11.99 4.44 -5.31
N LEU A 165 11.55 3.19 -5.15
CA LEU A 165 10.31 2.89 -4.41
C LEU A 165 10.44 3.30 -2.94
N GLU A 166 11.54 2.95 -2.27
CA GLU A 166 11.77 3.32 -0.88
C GLU A 166 11.71 4.84 -0.69
N LYS A 167 12.30 5.60 -1.62
CA LYS A 167 12.21 7.06 -1.63
C LYS A 167 10.79 7.56 -1.88
N ILE A 168 10.09 7.03 -2.89
CA ILE A 168 8.72 7.44 -3.22
C ILE A 168 7.79 7.29 -2.01
N TYR A 169 7.87 6.17 -1.29
CA TYR A 169 7.03 5.95 -0.13
C TYR A 169 7.53 6.67 1.13
N GLY A 170 8.85 6.81 1.31
CA GLY A 170 9.42 7.57 2.43
C GLY A 170 9.11 9.06 2.38
N ASP A 171 8.99 9.64 1.19
CA ASP A 171 8.60 11.05 1.00
C ASP A 171 7.13 11.32 1.36
N LEU A 172 6.30 10.27 1.48
CA LEU A 172 4.89 10.38 1.90
C LEU A 172 4.74 10.44 3.41
N GLU A 173 5.70 9.92 4.17
CA GLU A 173 5.62 10.00 5.63
C GLU A 173 5.72 11.46 6.06
N PRO A 174 4.71 11.99 6.78
CA PRO A 174 4.73 13.36 7.25
C PRO A 174 5.75 13.48 8.38
N THR A 175 7.01 13.70 8.02
CA THR A 175 8.09 13.99 8.96
C THR A 175 8.30 15.50 9.06
N THR A 176 8.85 15.98 10.17
CA THR A 176 9.24 17.38 10.34
C THR A 176 10.10 17.87 9.17
N LYS A 177 11.00 17.02 8.67
CA LYS A 177 11.84 17.30 7.50
C LYS A 177 11.02 17.46 6.21
N ASN A 178 10.12 16.52 5.92
CA ASN A 178 9.30 16.53 4.69
C ASN A 178 8.28 17.68 4.69
N ILE A 179 7.76 18.04 5.87
CA ILE A 179 6.81 19.13 6.05
C ILE A 179 7.51 20.48 5.92
N LEU A 180 8.62 20.71 6.65
CA LEU A 180 9.36 21.98 6.59
C LEU A 180 9.88 22.28 5.18
N GLY A 181 10.30 21.27 4.42
CA GLY A 181 10.71 21.42 3.03
C GLY A 181 9.58 21.80 2.06
N LYS A 182 8.31 21.68 2.46
CA LYS A 182 7.12 22.05 1.67
C LYS A 182 6.42 23.31 2.17
N ILE A 183 6.86 23.89 3.28
CA ILE A 183 6.33 25.15 3.81
C ILE A 183 7.14 26.30 3.19
N GLU A 184 6.55 27.03 2.25
CA GLU A 184 7.06 28.33 1.82
C GLU A 184 6.57 29.42 2.77
N ILE A 185 7.46 29.96 3.60
CA ILE A 185 7.18 31.18 4.36
C ILE A 185 7.28 32.36 3.39
N LYS A 186 6.13 32.92 2.98
CA LYS A 186 6.10 34.18 2.25
C LYS A 186 6.68 35.28 3.13
N LYS A 187 7.84 35.83 2.72
CA LYS A 187 8.55 36.92 3.42
C LYS A 187 7.78 38.23 3.48
N ASP A 188 6.69 38.35 2.74
CA ASP A 188 5.90 39.60 2.62
C ASP A 188 5.08 39.95 3.88
N LEU A 189 4.99 39.04 4.86
CA LEU A 189 4.28 39.29 6.12
C LEU A 189 5.15 39.91 7.23
N ILE A 190 6.46 40.06 7.01
CA ILE A 190 7.39 40.55 8.04
C ILE A 190 7.73 42.05 7.86
N MET A 191 7.40 42.67 6.71
CA MET A 191 7.78 44.07 6.44
C MET A 191 6.72 45.14 6.78
N THR A 192 5.54 44.80 7.33
CA THR A 192 4.53 45.80 7.74
C THR A 192 4.50 46.11 9.24
N ALA A 193 5.46 45.61 10.04
CA ALA A 193 5.48 45.79 11.49
C ALA A 193 6.59 46.72 12.02
N ASN A 194 7.23 47.53 11.17
CA ASN A 194 8.08 48.63 11.62
C ASN A 194 7.71 49.90 10.84
N MET A 195 6.69 50.59 11.33
CA MET A 195 6.39 51.98 11.01
C MET A 195 6.70 52.83 12.24
#